data_AF-A0A960XM92-F1
#
_entry.id   AF-A0A960XM92-F1
#
_cell.length_a   1.000
_cell.length_b   1.000
_cell.length_c   1.000
_cell.angle_alpha   90.00
_cell.angle_beta   90.00
_cell.angle_gamma   90.00
#
_symmetry.space_group_name_H-M   'P 1'
#
loop_
_entity.id
_entity.type
_entity.pdbx_description
1 polymer ?
#
loop_
_entity_poly.entity_id
_entity_poly.type
_entity_poly.pdbx_seq_one_letter_code
_entity_poly.pdbx_strand_id
1 'polypeptide(L)' 'MRYIVEARFWERGEDFHVCDHDGRPVFRVEGMAFSWGDKLSFQDLKQQELAFISQKLLSWMPRFRIYRDGTLVVEVLKES' A
#
# COMPACT_ATOMS: atom_id res chain seq x y z
N MET A 1 -5.97 5.84 18.70
CA MET A 1 -4.89 6.35 17.83
C MET A 1 -5.50 6.69 16.48
N ARG A 2 -5.15 7.82 15.86
CA ARG A 2 -5.68 8.28 14.56
C ARG A 2 -4.51 8.44 13.60
N TYR A 3 -4.66 7.88 12.40
CA TYR A 3 -3.73 8.05 11.30
C TYR A 3 -4.45 8.78 10.15
N ILE A 4 -3.70 9.56 9.40
CA ILE A 4 -4.19 10.32 8.25
C ILE A 4 -3.39 9.85 7.04
N VAL A 5 -4.08 9.44 5.99
CA VAL A 5 -3.44 9.14 4.70
C VAL A 5 -3.36 10.46 3.93
N GLU A 6 -2.14 10.97 3.76
CA GLU A 6 -1.88 12.17 2.96
C GLU A 6 -1.39 11.75 1.57
N ALA A 7 -2.34 11.64 0.63
CA ALA A 7 -2.05 11.33 -0.76
C ALA A 7 -1.67 12.61 -1.52
N ARG A 8 -0.37 12.77 -1.83
CA ARG A 8 0.08 13.75 -2.83
C ARG A 8 0.10 13.06 -4.18
N PHE A 9 -1.04 13.08 -4.88
CA PHE A 9 -1.13 12.63 -6.26
C PHE A 9 -0.19 13.50 -7.13
N TRP A 10 1.01 13.00 -7.42
CA TRP A 10 1.84 13.59 -8.47
C TRP A 10 1.64 12.84 -9.78
N GLU A 11 1.83 13.54 -10.90
CA GLU A 11 1.55 13.13 -12.27
C GLU A 11 2.32 11.87 -12.76
N ARG A 12 3.07 11.17 -11.89
CA ARG A 12 3.96 10.07 -12.28
C ARG A 12 4.22 8.97 -11.23
N GLY A 13 3.33 8.72 -10.27
CA GLY A 13 3.47 7.53 -9.41
C GLY A 13 2.78 7.64 -8.06
N GLU A 14 2.14 6.54 -7.68
CA GLU A 14 1.17 6.35 -6.57
C GLU A 14 1.80 6.36 -5.16
N ASP A 15 2.78 7.23 -4.92
CA ASP A 15 3.48 7.32 -3.63
C ASP A 15 2.76 8.26 -2.67
N PHE A 16 2.59 7.83 -1.42
CA PHE A 16 1.97 8.66 -0.38
C PHE A 16 2.48 8.35 1.03
N HIS A 17 2.23 9.28 1.96
CA HIS A 17 2.60 9.12 3.37
C HIS A 17 1.38 8.84 4.24
N VAL A 18 1.60 8.03 5.27
CA VAL A 18 0.67 7.92 6.40
C VAL A 18 1.24 8.76 7.53
N CYS A 19 0.45 9.71 8.00
CA CYS A 19 0.82 10.63 9.07
C CYS A 19 0.09 10.28 10.37
N ASP A 20 0.68 10.65 11.50
CA ASP A 20 0.00 10.65 12.79
C ASP A 20 -1.01 11.79 12.90
N HIS A 21 -1.61 11.96 14.09
CA HIS A 21 -2.60 13.01 14.32
C HIS A 21 -2.03 14.43 14.30
N ASP A 22 -0.71 14.59 14.48
CA ASP A 22 -0.01 15.87 14.41
C ASP A 22 0.47 16.19 12.98
N GLY A 23 0.13 15.33 12.01
CA GLY A 23 0.54 15.48 10.61
C GLY A 23 1.98 15.07 10.36
N ARG A 24 2.64 14.37 11.30
CA ARG A 24 4.01 13.90 11.10
C ARG A 24 3.98 12.57 10.33
N PRO A 25 4.76 12.42 9.24
CA PRO A 25 4.83 11.17 8.52
C PRO A 25 5.38 10.08 9.44
N VAL A 26 4.71 8.92 9.46
CA VAL A 26 5.09 7.73 10.23
C VAL A 26 5.30 6.50 9.35
N PHE A 27 4.66 6.45 8.18
CA PHE A 27 4.88 5.42 7.18
C PHE A 27 4.90 6.00 5.77
N ARG A 28 5.48 5.23 4.85
CA ARG A 28 5.46 5.51 3.42
C ARG A 28 4.77 4.35 2.70
N VAL A 29 3.97 4.69 1.70
CA VAL A 29 3.45 3.73 0.72
C VAL A 29 4.06 4.10 -0.62
N GLU A 30 4.74 3.14 -1.22
CA GLU A 30 5.37 3.28 -2.53
C GLU A 30 4.62 2.44 -3.56
N GLY A 31 4.21 3.08 -4.65
CA GLY A 31 3.54 2.44 -5.78
C GLY A 31 4.53 1.93 -6.81
N MET A 32 4.41 0.67 -7.23
CA MET A 32 5.31 0.12 -8.24
C MET A 32 4.87 0.53 -9.65
N ALA A 33 5.28 1.72 -10.09
CA ALA A 33 4.88 2.39 -11.35
C ALA A 33 5.13 1.60 -12.67
N PHE A 34 5.71 0.40 -12.63
CA PHE A 34 5.98 -0.46 -13.78
C PHE A 34 5.30 -1.84 -13.73
N SER A 35 4.40 -2.04 -12.77
CA SER A 35 3.70 -3.33 -12.60
C SER A 35 2.32 -3.32 -13.23
N TRP A 36 1.96 -4.43 -13.88
CA TRP A 36 0.57 -4.72 -14.24
C TRP A 36 -0.22 -4.97 -12.94
N GLY A 37 -1.27 -4.19 -12.71
CA GLY A 37 -2.11 -4.24 -11.50
C GLY A 37 -1.55 -3.46 -10.32
N ASP A 38 -2.43 -3.11 -9.38
CA ASP A 38 -2.05 -2.30 -8.21
C ASP A 38 -1.10 -3.10 -7.30
N LYS A 39 0.13 -2.59 -7.14
CA LYS A 39 1.13 -3.14 -6.22
C LYS A 39 1.72 -2.03 -5.38
N LEU A 40 1.74 -2.23 -4.07
CA LEU A 40 2.18 -1.25 -3.10
C LEU A 40 3.18 -1.87 -2.11
N SER A 41 4.25 -1.16 -1.81
CA SER A 41 5.17 -1.47 -0.70
C SER A 41 4.82 -0.55 0.47
N PHE A 42 4.44 -1.12 1.61
CA PHE A 42 4.20 -0.39 2.85
C PHE A 42 5.46 -0.44 3.70
N GLN A 43 6.05 0.74 3.96
CA GLN A 43 7.38 0.88 4.52
C GLN A 43 7.37 1.77 5.77
N ASP A 44 8.35 1.55 6.64
CA ASP A 44 8.71 2.54 7.65
C ASP A 44 9.46 3.75 7.04
N LEU A 45 9.78 4.75 7.86
CA LEU A 45 10.53 5.93 7.41
C LEU A 45 12.00 5.64 7.05
N LYS A 46 12.51 4.46 7.41
CA LYS A 46 13.84 3.97 7.01
C LYS A 46 13.79 3.19 5.69
N GLN A 47 12.65 3.18 5.01
CA GLN A 47 12.40 2.43 3.77
C GLN A 47 12.52 0.91 3.95
N GLN A 48 12.36 0.41 5.17
CA GLN A 48 12.20 -1.02 5.41
C GLN A 48 10.76 -1.41 5.11
N GLU A 49 10.59 -2.34 4.16
CA GLU A 49 9.28 -2.91 3.85
C GLU A 49 8.72 -3.67 5.05
N LEU A 50 7.54 -3.26 5.51
CA LEU A 50 6.79 -3.86 6.59
C LEU A 50 5.71 -4.82 6.06
N ALA A 51 5.19 -4.52 4.87
CA ALA A 51 4.25 -5.38 4.15
C ALA A 51 4.23 -5.05 2.65
N PHE A 52 3.97 -6.06 1.84
CA PHE A 52 3.76 -5.93 0.40
C PHE A 52 2.30 -6.23 0.05
N ILE A 53 1.67 -5.36 -0.74
CA ILE A 53 0.27 -5.49 -1.14
C ILE A 53 0.23 -5.68 -2.66
N SER A 54 -0.49 -6.71 -3.12
CA SER A 54 -0.72 -6.91 -4.55
C SER A 54 -2.17 -7.24 -4.86
N GLN A 55 -2.67 -6.64 -5.94
CA GLN A 55 -3.96 -6.98 -6.51
C GLN A 55 -3.86 -8.26 -7.33
N LYS A 56 -4.84 -9.16 -7.17
CA LYS A 56 -5.01 -10.31 -8.06
C LYS A 56 -5.73 -9.90 -9.34
N LEU A 57 -4.98 -9.79 -10.43
CA LEU A 57 -5.53 -9.64 -11.78
C LEU A 57 -6.35 -10.87 -12.19
N LEU A 58 -7.32 -10.69 -13.11
CA LEU A 58 -8.20 -11.75 -13.62
C LEU A 58 -9.04 -12.44 -12.53
N SER A 59 -9.53 -11.67 -11.56
CA SER A 59 -10.52 -12.12 -10.58
C SER A 59 -11.89 -11.51 -10.89
N TRP A 60 -12.96 -12.24 -10.61
CA TRP A 60 -14.34 -11.78 -10.82
C TRP A 60 -14.71 -10.57 -9.93
N MET A 61 -13.99 -10.39 -8.81
CA MET A 61 -14.15 -9.29 -7.87
C MET A 61 -12.78 -8.79 -7.42
N PRO A 62 -12.59 -7.50 -7.09
CA PRO A 62 -11.31 -6.97 -6.67
C PRO A 62 -10.81 -7.69 -5.41
N ARG A 63 -9.58 -8.21 -5.50
CA ARG A 63 -8.94 -8.98 -4.44
C ARG A 63 -7.51 -8.50 -4.24
N PHE A 64 -7.17 -8.25 -2.99
CA PHE A 64 -5.85 -7.79 -2.57
C PHE A 64 -5.23 -8.83 -1.65
N ARG A 65 -3.93 -9.06 -1.80
CA ARG A 65 -3.14 -9.96 -0.98
C ARG A 65 -2.05 -9.18 -0.28
N ILE A 66 -1.95 -9.37 1.03
CA ILE A 66 -0.97 -8.72 1.88
C ILE A 66 0.04 -9.78 2.30
N TYR A 67 1.31 -9.48 2.03
CA TYR A 67 2.44 -10.33 2.33
C TYR A 67 3.31 -9.66 3.39
N ARG A 68 3.90 -10.47 4.27
CA ARG A 68 4.92 -10.05 5.22
C ARG A 68 6.08 -11.02 5.12
N ASP A 69 7.29 -10.50 4.92
CA ASP A 69 8.50 -11.32 4.70
C ASP A 69 8.29 -12.37 3.59
N GLY A 70 7.61 -11.98 2.51
CA GLY A 70 7.27 -12.87 1.38
C GLY A 70 6.14 -13.88 1.64
N THR A 71 5.63 -13.98 2.87
CA THR A 71 4.56 -14.92 3.23
C THR A 71 3.20 -14.24 3.13
N LEU A 72 2.22 -14.89 2.47
CA LEU A 72 0.84 -14.40 2.42
C LEU A 72 0.22 -14.47 3.82
N VAL A 73 -0.17 -13.33 4.36
CA VAL A 73 -0.78 -13.24 5.71
C VAL A 73 -2.27 -12.91 5.66
N VAL A 74 -2.71 -12.15 4.66
CA VAL A 74 -4.11 -11.71 4.54
C VAL A 74 -4.54 -11.67 3.07
N GLU A 75 -5.78 -12.06 2.81
CA GLU A 75 -6.47 -11.81 1.54
C GLU A 75 -7.74 -10.98 1.82
N VAL A 76 -7.87 -9.84 1.15
CA VAL A 76 -9.00 -8.91 1.26
C VAL A 76 -9.80 -8.98 -0.02
N LEU A 77 -11.11 -9.24 0.10
CA LEU A 77 -12.05 -9.17 -1.01
C LEU A 77 -12.87 -7.89 -0.88
N LYS A 78 -12.94 -7.11 -1.95
CA LYS A 78 -13.84 -5.96 -2.01
C LYS A 78 -15.25 -6.47 -2.29
N GLU A 79 -16.16 -6.27 -1.34
CA GLU A 79 -17.60 -6.47 -1.57
C GLU A 79 -18.15 -5.26 -2.35
N SER A 80 -19.02 -5.54 -3.33
CA SER A 80 -19.57 -4.56 -4.28
C SER A 80 -20.77 -3.81 -3.70
#